data_AF-A0AAU1ULW6-F1
#
_entry.id   AF-A0AAU1ULW6-F1
#
_cell.length_a   1.000
_cell.length_b   1.000
_cell.length_c   1.000
_cell.angle_alpha   90.00
_cell.angle_beta   90.00
_cell.angle_gamma   90.00
#
_symmetry.space_group_name_H-M   'P 1'
#
loop_
_entity.id
_entity.type
_entity.pdbx_description
1 polymer ?
#
loop_
_entity_poly.entity_id
_entity_poly.type
_entity_poly.pdbx_seq_one_letter_code
_entity_poly.pdbx_strand_id
1 'polypeptide(L)'
;MAATDQNAFSSLSAASIVSVSALLFTVASFWWLNARQGRLESWEPHSFAAIVRGSMTRLRLPLVLHNSGAKPIIVQDLRLSFPDEPASHLPLLWTSSASRLQPGPDEESELPTGFVVAGREARKLFIEFEAPFSGLVPEARDYKVQIQVRVGHRKGWRSLLTFTLRTTNIIHPDQYTVYHNAPVELTKEDQKKADAALLELLEGQEKGDSAKGEAKRRDSSDDEGNTGTPQTPT
;
A
#
# COMPACT_ATOMS: atom_id res chain seq x y z
N MET A 1 66.26 8.18 59.71
CA MET A 1 66.10 7.21 58.62
C MET A 1 64.69 6.63 58.73
N ALA A 2 63.73 7.22 58.02
CA ALA A 2 62.41 6.64 57.74
C ALA A 2 61.94 7.37 56.49
N ALA A 3 61.71 6.58 55.44
CA ALA A 3 61.63 7.01 54.06
C ALA A 3 60.36 7.82 53.78
N THR A 4 60.56 8.87 53.00
CA THR A 4 59.60 9.48 52.09
C THR A 4 58.93 8.42 51.22
N ASP A 5 57.64 8.17 51.43
CA ASP A 5 56.76 7.52 50.44
C ASP A 5 55.31 7.91 50.73
N GLN A 6 54.96 9.19 50.52
CA GLN A 6 53.57 9.65 50.65
C GLN A 6 53.13 10.70 49.62
N ASN A 7 53.93 10.97 48.57
CA ASN A 7 53.64 12.01 47.59
C ASN A 7 53.37 11.50 46.16
N ALA A 8 53.08 10.22 45.97
CA ALA A 8 52.73 9.69 44.65
C ALA A 8 51.30 10.04 44.17
N PHE A 9 50.48 10.70 45.00
CA PHE A 9 49.07 11.01 44.68
C PHE A 9 48.76 12.52 44.59
N SER A 10 49.75 13.39 44.75
CA SER A 10 49.53 14.84 44.85
C SER A 10 49.74 15.52 43.49
N SER A 11 48.66 16.06 42.92
CA SER A 11 48.60 16.96 41.75
C SER A 11 48.67 16.33 40.35
N LEU A 12 47.59 15.63 39.96
CA LEU A 12 47.16 15.72 38.56
C LEU A 12 46.91 17.21 38.26
N SER A 13 47.75 17.81 37.41
CA SER A 13 47.56 19.18 36.94
C SER A 13 46.13 19.36 36.40
N ALA A 14 45.52 20.53 36.62
CA ALA A 14 44.18 20.82 36.10
C ALA A 14 44.07 20.54 34.59
N ALA A 15 45.16 20.78 33.84
CA ALA A 15 45.25 20.46 32.41
C ALA A 15 45.15 18.95 32.15
N SER A 16 45.75 18.10 32.99
CA SER A 16 45.67 16.64 32.87
C SER A 16 44.24 16.14 33.10
N ILE A 17 43.54 16.70 34.08
CA ILE A 17 42.13 16.34 34.35
C ILE A 17 41.26 16.73 33.15
N VAL A 18 41.39 17.96 32.66
CA VAL A 18 40.64 18.43 31.48
C VAL A 18 40.95 17.57 30.25
N SER A 19 42.21 17.23 30.02
CA SER A 19 42.61 16.37 28.89
C SER A 19 42.01 14.97 28.98
N VAL A 20 42.01 14.35 30.17
CA VAL A 20 41.42 13.01 30.37
C VAL A 20 39.90 13.07 30.22
N SER A 21 39.24 14.08 30.80
CA SER A 21 37.80 14.28 30.65
C SER A 21 37.40 14.50 29.18
N ALA A 22 38.16 15.31 28.44
CA ALA A 22 37.92 15.54 27.01
C ALA A 22 38.08 14.27 26.19
N LEU A 23 39.10 13.46 26.48
CA LEU A 23 39.33 12.18 25.80
C LEU A 23 38.17 11.20 26.08
N LEU A 24 37.78 11.03 27.35
CA LEU A 24 36.66 10.17 27.74
C LEU A 24 35.36 10.63 27.08
N PHE A 25 35.08 11.93 27.09
CA PHE A 25 33.91 12.50 26.43
C PHE A 25 33.91 12.21 24.92
N THR A 26 35.06 12.34 24.26
CA THR A 26 35.20 12.08 22.82
C THR A 26 34.96 10.61 22.49
N VAL A 27 35.58 9.70 23.23
CA VAL A 27 35.41 8.24 23.03
C VAL A 27 33.97 7.82 23.32
N ALA A 28 33.39 8.30 24.42
CA ALA A 28 32.01 8.01 24.79
C ALA A 28 31.03 8.54 23.73
N SER A 29 31.23 9.77 23.25
CA SER A 29 30.41 10.39 22.21
C SER A 29 30.52 9.62 20.89
N PHE A 30 31.74 9.24 20.49
CA PHE A 30 31.98 8.45 19.29
C PHE A 30 31.25 7.11 19.35
N TRP A 31 31.39 6.39 20.47
CA TRP A 31 30.74 5.09 20.64
C TRP A 31 29.22 5.23 20.65
N TRP A 32 28.70 6.22 21.38
CA TRP A 32 27.27 6.49 21.42
C TRP A 32 26.68 6.82 20.04
N LEU A 33 27.40 7.56 19.20
CA LEU A 33 26.94 7.92 17.85
C LEU A 33 27.08 6.77 16.84
N ASN A 34 28.06 5.89 16.97
CA ASN A 34 28.37 4.86 15.95
C ASN A 34 27.96 3.43 16.35
N ALA A 35 27.74 3.14 17.62
CA ALA A 35 27.37 1.79 18.07
C ALA A 35 25.86 1.52 18.01
N ARG A 36 25.03 2.57 17.88
CA ARG A 36 23.57 2.48 17.89
C ARG A 36 23.03 1.71 16.68
N GLN A 37 22.28 0.64 16.98
CA GLN A 37 21.48 -0.07 16.00
C GLN A 37 20.28 0.81 15.60
N GLY A 38 20.14 1.05 14.30
CA GLY A 38 19.04 1.84 13.75
C GLY A 38 17.70 1.11 13.77
N ARG A 39 16.68 1.83 13.30
CA ARG A 39 15.40 1.26 12.88
C ARG A 39 15.26 1.48 11.38
N LEU A 40 14.55 0.56 10.74
CA LEU A 40 14.16 0.73 9.35
C LEU A 40 12.84 1.50 9.34
N GLU A 41 12.82 2.61 8.64
CA GLU A 41 11.68 3.51 8.49
C GLU A 41 11.28 3.58 7.02
N SER A 42 9.99 3.78 6.76
CA SER A 42 9.44 3.98 5.41
C SER A 42 8.26 4.93 5.50
N TRP A 43 7.89 5.51 4.36
CA TRP A 43 6.78 6.45 4.23
C TRP A 43 5.73 5.93 3.26
N GLU A 44 4.53 6.50 3.36
CA GLU A 44 3.41 6.17 2.48
C GLU A 44 3.76 6.47 1.01
N PRO A 45 3.59 5.48 0.11
CA PRO A 45 3.81 5.70 -1.30
C PRO A 45 2.71 6.59 -1.88
N HIS A 46 3.10 7.60 -2.68
CA HIS A 46 2.18 8.52 -3.36
C HIS A 46 1.53 7.91 -4.61
N SER A 47 2.08 6.80 -5.10
CA SER A 47 1.63 6.11 -6.29
C SER A 47 1.87 4.62 -6.12
N PHE A 48 1.06 3.80 -6.75
CA PHE A 48 1.23 2.35 -6.78
C PHE A 48 0.86 1.83 -8.16
N ALA A 49 1.28 0.62 -8.49
CA ALA A 49 0.73 -0.07 -9.66
C ALA A 49 0.01 -1.32 -9.19
N ALA A 50 -1.12 -1.62 -9.82
CA ALA A 50 -1.93 -2.77 -9.44
C ALA A 50 -2.47 -3.47 -10.68
N ILE A 51 -2.61 -4.79 -10.56
CA ILE A 51 -3.46 -5.61 -11.41
C ILE A 51 -4.24 -6.57 -10.52
N VAL A 52 -5.54 -6.64 -10.75
CA VAL A 52 -6.44 -7.55 -10.06
C VAL A 52 -7.22 -8.32 -11.12
N ARG A 53 -6.84 -9.59 -11.30
CA ARG A 53 -7.43 -10.46 -12.31
C ARG A 53 -7.91 -11.75 -11.68
N GLY A 54 -9.22 -11.96 -11.67
CA GLY A 54 -9.84 -13.14 -11.07
C GLY A 54 -9.48 -13.23 -9.58
N SER A 55 -8.81 -14.31 -9.19
CA SER A 55 -8.36 -14.52 -7.81
C SER A 55 -6.96 -13.98 -7.51
N MET A 56 -6.28 -13.39 -8.49
CA MET A 56 -4.92 -12.88 -8.32
C MET A 56 -4.93 -11.37 -8.06
N THR A 57 -4.28 -10.97 -6.97
CA THR A 57 -3.98 -9.56 -6.66
C THR A 57 -2.48 -9.37 -6.69
N ARG A 58 -2.02 -8.45 -7.53
CA ARG A 58 -0.62 -8.03 -7.58
C ARG A 58 -0.54 -6.52 -7.41
N LEU A 59 0.33 -6.10 -6.51
CA LEU A 59 0.54 -4.71 -6.14
C LEU A 59 2.04 -4.40 -6.17
N ARG A 60 2.44 -3.37 -6.90
CA ARG A 60 3.81 -2.85 -6.91
C ARG A 60 3.86 -1.50 -6.24
N LEU A 61 4.72 -1.39 -5.23
CA LEU A 61 4.85 -0.19 -4.39
C LEU A 61 6.26 0.40 -4.50
N PRO A 62 6.39 1.72 -4.75
CA PRO A 62 7.64 2.43 -4.58
C PRO A 62 7.87 2.66 -3.08
N LEU A 63 8.78 1.90 -2.48
CA LEU A 63 9.16 2.04 -1.08
C LEU A 63 10.48 2.78 -0.95
N VAL A 64 10.58 3.65 0.06
CA VAL A 64 11.83 4.29 0.47
C VAL A 64 12.16 3.77 1.87
N LEU A 65 13.24 3.00 1.97
CA LEU A 65 13.67 2.39 3.22
C LEU A 65 14.86 3.16 3.78
N HIS A 66 14.66 3.83 4.91
CA HIS A 66 15.69 4.60 5.59
C HIS A 66 16.17 3.90 6.85
N ASN A 67 17.50 3.82 7.03
CA ASN A 67 18.10 3.30 8.25
C ASN A 67 18.54 4.46 9.15
N SER A 68 17.83 4.66 10.25
CA SER A 68 18.13 5.75 11.18
C SER A 68 19.41 5.58 12.02
N GLY A 69 20.05 4.40 11.99
CA GLY A 69 21.26 4.11 12.77
C GLY A 69 22.53 4.07 11.94
N ALA A 70 23.66 3.90 12.62
CA ALA A 70 24.98 3.85 11.99
C ALA A 70 25.33 2.47 11.42
N LYS A 71 24.75 1.40 11.99
CA LYS A 71 25.01 0.02 11.58
C LYS A 71 24.11 -0.38 10.41
N PRO A 72 24.63 -1.09 9.39
CA PRO A 72 23.81 -1.55 8.27
C PRO A 72 22.70 -2.50 8.73
N ILE A 73 21.55 -2.43 8.06
CA ILE A 73 20.43 -3.33 8.28
C ILE A 73 20.25 -4.19 7.03
N ILE A 74 20.31 -5.51 7.21
CA ILE A 74 19.99 -6.47 6.16
C ILE A 74 18.48 -6.70 6.18
N VAL A 75 17.81 -6.40 5.08
CA VAL A 75 16.41 -6.76 4.82
C VAL A 75 16.42 -8.13 4.15
N GLN A 76 15.73 -9.09 4.77
CA GLN A 76 15.69 -10.47 4.30
C GLN A 76 14.41 -10.76 3.52
N ASP A 77 13.29 -10.17 3.94
CA ASP A 77 11.98 -10.48 3.39
C ASP A 77 10.97 -9.36 3.68
N LEU A 78 9.94 -9.27 2.86
CA LEU A 78 8.85 -8.30 2.93
C LEU A 78 7.51 -9.01 2.67
N ARG A 79 6.47 -8.59 3.39
CA ARG A 79 5.10 -9.02 3.11
C ARG A 79 4.11 -7.90 3.38
N LEU A 80 2.97 -7.97 2.73
CA LEU A 80 1.90 -7.00 2.83
C LEU A 80 0.63 -7.70 3.33
N SER A 81 -0.07 -7.07 4.25
CA SER A 81 -1.32 -7.60 4.81
C SER A 81 -2.37 -6.51 4.93
N PHE A 82 -3.64 -6.91 4.88
CA PHE A 82 -4.81 -6.05 5.08
C PHE A 82 -5.42 -6.37 6.45
N PRO A 83 -4.96 -5.73 7.54
CA PRO A 83 -5.34 -6.10 8.90
C PRO A 83 -6.84 -5.99 9.22
N ASP A 84 -7.54 -5.09 8.53
CA ASP A 84 -8.96 -4.83 8.78
C ASP A 84 -9.87 -5.67 7.86
N GLU A 85 -9.28 -6.51 6.99
CA GLU A 85 -10.01 -7.30 5.99
C GLU A 85 -10.09 -8.77 6.40
N PRO A 86 -11.24 -9.22 6.96
CA PRO A 86 -11.38 -10.58 7.45
C PRO A 86 -11.30 -11.61 6.32
N ALA A 87 -11.67 -11.23 5.09
CA ALA A 87 -11.57 -12.10 3.90
C ALA A 87 -10.12 -12.26 3.40
N SER A 88 -9.21 -11.35 3.77
CA SER A 88 -7.81 -11.43 3.39
C SER A 88 -7.01 -12.30 4.35
N HIS A 89 -7.19 -13.62 4.23
CA HIS A 89 -6.54 -14.59 5.11
C HIS A 89 -5.04 -14.77 4.84
N LEU A 90 -4.58 -14.40 3.63
CA LEU A 90 -3.19 -14.59 3.19
C LEU A 90 -2.52 -13.24 2.92
N PRO A 91 -1.31 -13.00 3.48
CA PRO A 91 -0.53 -11.84 3.12
C PRO A 91 -0.05 -11.93 1.67
N LEU A 92 0.05 -10.80 1.00
CA LEU A 92 0.73 -10.69 -0.28
C LEU A 92 2.23 -10.77 -0.02
N LEU A 93 2.90 -11.69 -0.71
CA LEU A 93 4.31 -11.98 -0.52
C LEU A 93 5.15 -11.17 -1.50
N TRP A 94 6.36 -10.81 -1.09
CA TRP A 94 7.32 -10.19 -2.00
C TRP A 94 7.75 -11.19 -3.08
N THR A 95 7.41 -10.90 -4.34
CA THR A 95 7.69 -11.77 -5.49
C THR A 95 8.70 -11.20 -6.46
N SER A 96 8.92 -9.88 -6.45
CA SER A 96 9.90 -9.24 -7.34
C SER A 96 10.39 -7.88 -6.82
N SER A 97 11.60 -7.50 -7.23
CA SER A 97 12.19 -6.17 -7.01
C SER A 97 12.34 -5.44 -8.34
N ALA A 98 11.25 -4.82 -8.80
CA ALA A 98 11.22 -4.16 -10.10
C ALA A 98 12.11 -2.91 -10.16
N SER A 99 12.50 -2.55 -11.38
CA SER A 99 13.29 -1.33 -11.65
C SER A 99 12.41 -0.07 -11.72
N ARG A 100 11.12 -0.24 -12.05
CA ARG A 100 10.15 0.84 -12.27
C ARG A 100 8.75 0.45 -11.82
N LEU A 101 7.90 1.46 -11.65
CA LEU A 101 6.52 1.26 -11.19
C LEU A 101 5.60 0.70 -12.29
N GLN A 102 5.73 1.17 -13.53
CA GLN A 102 5.00 0.62 -14.66
C GLN A 102 5.77 -0.57 -15.24
N PRO A 103 5.17 -1.77 -15.35
CA PRO A 103 5.80 -2.87 -16.06
C PRO A 103 6.02 -2.46 -17.51
N GLY A 104 7.20 -2.72 -18.06
CA GLY A 104 7.39 -2.57 -19.50
C GLY A 104 7.64 -3.91 -20.18
N PRO A 105 7.62 -3.92 -21.52
CA PRO A 105 7.51 -5.13 -22.33
C PRO A 105 8.67 -6.11 -22.12
N ASP A 106 9.88 -5.59 -21.85
CA ASP A 106 11.11 -6.38 -21.71
C ASP A 106 11.66 -6.38 -20.27
N GLU A 107 10.83 -6.08 -19.26
CA GLU A 107 11.29 -6.09 -17.86
C GLU A 107 11.42 -7.53 -17.34
N GLU A 108 12.65 -8.01 -17.23
CA GLU A 108 12.93 -9.24 -16.50
C GLU A 108 12.61 -9.04 -15.01
N SER A 109 11.87 -10.00 -14.44
CA SER A 109 11.50 -9.97 -13.04
C SER A 109 12.68 -10.40 -12.17
N GLU A 110 13.27 -9.45 -11.44
CA GLU A 110 14.30 -9.77 -10.45
C GLU A 110 13.68 -10.49 -9.24
N LEU A 111 14.11 -11.73 -9.01
CA LEU A 111 13.66 -12.54 -7.88
C LEU A 111 13.95 -11.85 -6.53
N PRO A 112 13.10 -12.07 -5.51
CA PRO A 112 13.24 -11.42 -4.22
C PRO A 112 14.57 -11.83 -3.59
N THR A 113 15.47 -10.85 -3.48
CA THR A 113 16.83 -11.05 -2.97
C THR A 113 17.07 -10.09 -1.82
N GLY A 114 17.45 -10.64 -0.66
CA GLY A 114 17.76 -9.83 0.51
C GLY A 114 18.83 -8.78 0.20
N PHE A 115 18.69 -7.59 0.76
CA PHE A 115 19.53 -6.45 0.46
C PHE A 115 19.93 -5.67 1.72
N VAL A 116 20.97 -4.85 1.58
CA VAL A 116 21.49 -4.03 2.68
C VAL A 116 21.01 -2.59 2.51
N VAL A 117 20.58 -1.99 3.63
CA VAL A 117 20.40 -0.55 3.80
C VAL A 117 21.52 -0.07 4.72
N ALA A 118 22.47 0.68 4.17
CA ALA A 118 23.61 1.19 4.93
C ALA A 118 23.16 2.13 6.05
N GLY A 119 24.04 2.41 7.00
CA GLY A 119 23.72 3.31 8.11
C GLY A 119 23.50 4.74 7.65
N ARG A 120 22.45 5.40 8.14
CA ARG A 120 22.08 6.78 7.81
C ARG A 120 21.82 7.01 6.33
N GLU A 121 21.45 5.96 5.60
CA GLU A 121 21.11 6.02 4.18
C GLU A 121 19.66 5.62 3.95
N ALA A 122 19.12 6.12 2.83
CA ALA A 122 17.82 5.75 2.30
C ALA A 122 18.00 5.03 0.98
N ARG A 123 17.25 3.95 0.77
CA ARG A 123 17.22 3.19 -0.47
C ARG A 123 15.82 3.15 -1.04
N LYS A 124 15.68 3.58 -2.29
CA LYS A 124 14.43 3.49 -3.05
C LYS A 124 14.36 2.14 -3.78
N LEU A 125 13.22 1.48 -3.70
CA LEU A 125 12.95 0.18 -4.32
C LEU A 125 11.52 0.15 -4.84
N PHE A 126 11.27 -0.60 -5.91
CA PHE A 126 9.91 -0.92 -6.34
C PHE A 126 9.64 -2.38 -6.01
N ILE A 127 8.84 -2.63 -4.99
CA ILE A 127 8.60 -3.98 -4.48
C ILE A 127 7.25 -4.46 -5.00
N GLU A 128 7.26 -5.61 -5.65
CA GLU A 128 6.05 -6.30 -6.09
C GLU A 128 5.60 -7.32 -5.06
N PHE A 129 4.33 -7.20 -4.68
CA PHE A 129 3.63 -8.05 -3.74
C PHE A 129 2.51 -8.80 -4.47
N GLU A 130 2.40 -10.09 -4.21
CA GLU A 130 1.46 -10.94 -4.92
C GLU A 130 0.95 -12.07 -4.01
N ALA A 131 -0.31 -12.43 -4.16
CA ALA A 131 -0.86 -13.64 -3.57
C ALA A 131 -1.95 -14.23 -4.48
N PRO A 132 -1.86 -15.54 -4.81
CA PRO A 132 -2.98 -16.23 -5.40
C PRO A 132 -4.08 -16.37 -4.34
N PHE A 133 -5.33 -16.07 -4.73
CA PHE A 133 -6.51 -16.19 -3.86
C PHE A 133 -6.37 -15.37 -2.57
N SER A 134 -5.93 -14.11 -2.70
CA SER A 134 -5.76 -13.19 -1.58
C SER A 134 -7.03 -12.97 -0.76
N GLY A 135 -8.20 -13.39 -1.26
CA GLY A 135 -9.53 -13.12 -0.70
C GLY A 135 -9.93 -11.64 -0.78
N LEU A 136 -9.04 -10.79 -1.29
CA LEU A 136 -9.27 -9.37 -1.51
C LEU A 136 -9.97 -9.21 -2.85
N VAL A 137 -11.29 -9.04 -2.80
CA VAL A 137 -12.04 -8.46 -3.92
C VAL A 137 -11.88 -6.95 -3.78
N PRO A 138 -11.11 -6.27 -4.65
CA PRO A 138 -10.88 -4.84 -4.55
C PRO A 138 -12.19 -4.09 -4.81
N GLU A 139 -12.88 -3.72 -3.73
CA GLU A 139 -13.95 -2.74 -3.79
C GLU A 139 -13.32 -1.35 -3.95
N ALA A 140 -14.06 -0.43 -4.56
CA ALA A 140 -13.62 0.97 -4.65
C ALA A 140 -13.76 1.64 -3.29
N ARG A 141 -12.83 1.38 -2.37
CA ARG A 141 -12.81 1.93 -1.01
C ARG A 141 -11.39 2.14 -0.48
N ASP A 142 -11.30 2.61 0.75
CA ASP A 142 -10.02 2.74 1.43
C ASP A 142 -9.66 1.46 2.18
N TYR A 143 -8.47 0.94 1.95
CA TYR A 143 -7.95 -0.22 2.65
C TYR A 143 -6.81 0.18 3.56
N LYS A 144 -6.86 -0.23 4.84
CA LYS A 144 -5.69 -0.15 5.70
C LYS A 144 -4.70 -1.24 5.29
N VAL A 145 -3.48 -0.85 4.97
CA VAL A 145 -2.41 -1.75 4.54
C VAL A 145 -1.28 -1.70 5.54
N GLN A 146 -0.74 -2.87 5.88
CA GLN A 146 0.46 -3.00 6.68
C GLN A 146 1.55 -3.76 5.92
N ILE A 147 2.70 -3.10 5.74
CA ILE A 147 3.92 -3.74 5.27
C ILE A 147 4.71 -4.21 6.48
N GLN A 148 5.12 -5.47 6.43
CA GLN A 148 5.97 -6.08 7.43
C GLN A 148 7.30 -6.48 6.80
N VAL A 149 8.36 -6.39 7.61
CA VAL A 149 9.73 -6.67 7.20
C VAL A 149 10.36 -7.70 8.14
N ARG A 150 11.17 -8.58 7.56
CA ARG A 150 12.11 -9.43 8.27
C ARG A 150 13.52 -8.89 8.09
N VAL A 151 14.22 -8.65 9.20
CA VAL A 151 15.58 -8.07 9.21
C VAL A 151 16.59 -9.04 9.81
N GLY A 152 17.82 -9.04 9.32
CA GLY A 152 18.83 -10.04 9.73
C GLY A 152 19.27 -9.97 11.19
N HIS A 153 19.14 -8.81 11.84
CA HIS A 153 19.60 -8.60 13.22
C HIS A 153 18.51 -8.82 14.29
N ARG A 154 17.28 -9.20 13.89
CA ARG A 154 16.17 -9.50 14.82
C ARG A 154 15.38 -10.70 14.32
N LYS A 155 14.75 -11.44 15.24
CA LYS A 155 13.86 -12.55 14.88
C LYS A 155 12.44 -12.04 14.67
N GLY A 156 11.72 -12.68 13.74
CA GLY A 156 10.30 -12.44 13.48
C GLY A 156 10.01 -11.29 12.51
N TRP A 157 8.72 -11.20 12.17
CA TRP A 157 8.18 -10.12 11.34
C TRP A 157 7.95 -8.87 12.17
N ARG A 158 8.24 -7.70 11.60
CA ARG A 158 8.02 -6.41 12.24
C ARG A 158 7.24 -5.48 11.33
N SER A 159 6.33 -4.69 11.88
CA SER A 159 5.68 -3.63 11.13
C SER A 159 6.74 -2.62 10.67
N LEU A 160 6.75 -2.34 9.37
CA LEU A 160 7.60 -1.34 8.72
C LEU A 160 6.81 -0.06 8.46
N LEU A 161 5.63 -0.21 7.87
CA LEU A 161 4.76 0.89 7.47
C LEU A 161 3.30 0.44 7.58
N THR A 162 2.44 1.34 8.03
CA THR A 162 0.99 1.21 7.90
C THR A 162 0.45 2.47 7.25
N PHE A 163 -0.35 2.31 6.21
CA PHE A 163 -0.89 3.41 5.40
C PHE A 163 -2.25 3.03 4.82
N THR A 164 -2.91 3.98 4.16
CA THR A 164 -4.18 3.75 3.51
C THR A 164 -3.97 3.58 2.00
N LEU A 165 -4.30 2.41 1.48
CA LEU A 165 -4.36 2.17 0.04
C LEU A 165 -5.72 2.60 -0.50
N ARG A 166 -5.72 3.57 -1.39
CA ARG A 166 -6.89 4.17 -2.02
C ARG A 166 -7.26 3.40 -3.27
N THR A 167 -7.98 2.28 -3.15
CA THR A 167 -8.35 1.46 -4.33
C THR A 167 -9.49 2.06 -5.13
N THR A 168 -10.18 3.08 -4.62
CA THR A 168 -11.09 3.95 -5.40
C THR A 168 -10.45 4.51 -6.67
N ASN A 169 -9.14 4.70 -6.67
CA ASN A 169 -8.40 5.19 -7.83
C ASN A 169 -8.10 4.11 -8.88
N ILE A 170 -8.45 2.84 -8.62
CA ILE A 170 -8.26 1.72 -9.56
C ILE A 170 -9.41 1.72 -10.57
N ILE A 171 -9.20 2.35 -11.72
CA ILE A 171 -10.19 2.47 -12.79
C ILE A 171 -10.17 1.25 -13.74
N HIS A 172 -9.00 0.63 -13.94
CA HIS A 172 -8.80 -0.49 -14.87
C HIS A 172 -8.17 -1.69 -14.17
N PRO A 173 -8.93 -2.42 -13.33
CA PRO A 173 -8.38 -3.48 -12.48
C PRO A 173 -7.76 -4.65 -13.27
N ASP A 174 -8.25 -4.92 -14.48
CA ASP A 174 -7.79 -6.01 -15.36
C ASP A 174 -6.48 -5.71 -16.10
N GLN A 175 -6.03 -4.46 -16.05
CA GLN A 175 -4.81 -3.97 -16.68
C GLN A 175 -3.77 -3.60 -15.62
N TYR A 176 -2.53 -4.01 -15.85
CA TYR A 176 -1.43 -3.61 -14.98
C TYR A 176 -1.02 -2.17 -15.29
N THR A 177 -1.51 -1.24 -14.49
CA THR A 177 -1.23 0.19 -14.65
C THR A 177 -0.94 0.89 -13.33
N VAL A 178 -0.51 2.14 -13.42
CA VAL A 178 -0.10 3.00 -12.31
C VAL A 178 -1.28 3.87 -11.86
N TYR A 179 -1.44 4.00 -10.55
CA TYR A 179 -2.48 4.76 -9.88
C TYR A 179 -1.86 5.71 -8.84
N HIS A 180 -2.56 6.80 -8.54
CA HIS A 180 -2.20 7.69 -7.46
C HIS A 180 -2.78 7.17 -6.14
N ASN A 181 -2.02 7.29 -5.04
CA ASN A 181 -2.50 7.01 -3.69
C ASN A 181 -2.87 8.31 -2.98
N ALA A 182 -3.69 9.15 -3.63
CA ALA A 182 -4.19 10.39 -3.08
C ALA A 182 -5.70 10.28 -2.85
N PRO A 183 -6.26 11.00 -1.86
CA PRO A 183 -7.71 11.11 -1.75
C PRO A 183 -8.27 11.74 -3.02
N VAL A 184 -9.41 11.23 -3.50
CA VAL A 184 -10.12 11.84 -4.63
C VAL A 184 -10.70 13.17 -4.15
N GLU A 185 -10.17 14.28 -4.66
CA GLU A 185 -10.76 15.60 -4.47
C GLU A 185 -11.97 15.73 -5.40
N LEU A 186 -13.17 15.41 -4.89
CA LEU A 186 -14.41 15.69 -5.60
C LEU A 186 -14.62 17.20 -5.66
N THR A 187 -14.44 17.79 -6.85
CA THR A 187 -14.74 19.20 -7.04
C THR A 187 -16.26 19.42 -7.06
N LYS A 188 -16.70 20.65 -6.78
CA LYS A 188 -18.13 21.02 -6.89
C LYS A 188 -18.67 20.84 -8.32
N GLU A 189 -17.79 20.87 -9.31
CA GLU A 189 -18.15 20.66 -10.72
C GLU A 189 -18.39 19.18 -11.01
N ASP A 190 -17.58 18.29 -10.43
CA ASP A 190 -17.77 16.83 -10.54
C ASP A 190 -19.08 16.39 -9.89
N GLN A 191 -19.43 16.98 -8.73
CA GLN A 191 -20.73 16.73 -8.08
C GLN A 191 -21.89 17.16 -8.97
N LYS A 192 -21.85 18.39 -9.52
CA LYS A 192 -22.89 18.88 -10.43
C LYS A 192 -23.04 18.01 -11.67
N LYS A 193 -21.92 17.51 -12.21
CA LYS A 193 -21.92 16.62 -13.38
C LYS A 193 -22.53 15.26 -13.05
N ALA A 194 -22.20 14.70 -11.87
CA ALA A 194 -22.79 13.45 -11.40
C ALA A 194 -24.30 13.60 -11.15
N ASP A 195 -24.72 14.69 -10.50
CA ASP A 195 -26.14 14.99 -10.25
C ASP A 195 -26.93 15.16 -11.55
N ALA A 196 -26.35 15.86 -12.53
CA ALA A 196 -26.96 16.02 -13.85
C ALA A 196 -27.11 14.67 -14.59
N ALA A 197 -26.09 13.82 -14.56
CA ALA A 197 -26.15 12.49 -15.17
C ALA A 197 -27.17 11.58 -14.47
N LEU A 198 -27.32 11.69 -13.15
CA LEU A 198 -28.31 10.93 -12.39
C LEU A 198 -29.75 11.35 -12.76
N LEU A 199 -29.99 12.66 -12.92
CA LEU A 199 -31.27 13.19 -13.39
C LEU A 199 -31.61 12.70 -14.81
N GLU A 200 -30.62 12.69 -15.72
CA GLU A 200 -30.82 12.20 -17.08
C GLU A 200 -31.21 10.70 -17.11
N LEU A 201 -30.59 9.87 -16.26
CA LEU A 201 -30.94 8.46 -16.14
C LEU A 201 -32.36 8.25 -15.59
N LEU A 202 -32.77 9.05 -14.60
CA LEU A 202 -34.12 8.98 -14.03
C LEU A 202 -35.19 9.39 -15.05
N GLU A 203 -34.98 10.48 -15.78
CA GLU A 203 -35.88 10.91 -16.86
C GLU A 203 -35.96 9.88 -17.99
N GLY A 204 -34.84 9.23 -18.31
CA GLY A 204 -34.78 8.13 -19.27
C GLY A 204 -35.61 6.91 -18.84
N GLN A 205 -35.60 6.55 -17.55
CA GLN A 205 -36.43 5.47 -17.02
C GLN A 205 -37.93 5.81 -17.03
N GLU A 206 -38.32 7.03 -16.65
CA GLU A 206 -39.73 7.45 -16.66
C GLU A 206 -40.34 7.44 -18.07
N LYS A 207 -39.56 7.85 -19.08
CA LYS A 207 -39.97 7.74 -20.49
C LYS A 207 -40.03 6.29 -20.98
N GLY A 208 -39.10 5.44 -20.56
CA GLY A 208 -39.08 4.02 -20.89
C GLY A 208 -40.26 3.22 -20.31
N ASP A 209 -40.66 3.54 -19.07
CA ASP A 209 -41.81 2.91 -18.40
C ASP A 209 -43.15 3.43 -18.93
N SER A 210 -43.25 4.72 -19.28
CA SER A 210 -44.44 5.27 -19.95
C SER A 210 -44.67 4.66 -21.35
N ALA A 211 -43.60 4.43 -22.12
CA ALA A 211 -43.70 3.80 -23.45
C ALA A 211 -44.14 2.32 -23.37
N LYS A 212 -43.73 1.59 -22.33
CA LYS A 212 -44.20 0.22 -22.07
C LYS A 212 -45.68 0.16 -21.63
N GLY A 213 -46.15 1.17 -20.90
CA GLY A 213 -47.55 1.30 -20.50
C GLY A 213 -48.50 1.58 -21.68
N GLU A 214 -48.08 2.39 -22.65
CA GLU A 214 -48.88 2.67 -23.86
C GLU A 214 -48.92 1.50 -24.85
N ALA A 215 -47.82 0.76 -25.01
CA ALA A 215 -47.79 -0.41 -25.90
C ALA A 215 -48.75 -1.52 -25.44
N LYS A 216 -48.93 -1.71 -24.12
CA LYS A 216 -49.87 -2.69 -23.55
C LYS A 216 -51.34 -2.28 -23.66
N ARG A 217 -51.63 -0.99 -23.85
CA ARG A 217 -52.99 -0.44 -23.90
C ARG A 217 -53.60 -0.41 -25.31
N ARG A 218 -52.78 -0.56 -26.36
CA ARG A 218 -53.24 -0.66 -27.75
C ARG A 218 -53.62 -2.08 -28.18
N ASP A 219 -53.22 -3.10 -27.41
CA ASP A 219 -53.48 -4.50 -27.74
C ASP A 219 -54.77 -5.06 -27.13
N SER A 220 -55.58 -4.21 -26.47
CA SER A 220 -56.78 -4.63 -25.73
C SER A 220 -58.08 -3.95 -26.16
N SER A 221 -58.15 -3.32 -27.33
CA SER A 221 -59.34 -2.56 -27.77
C SER A 221 -60.07 -3.08 -29.01
N ASP A 222 -59.64 -4.20 -29.61
CA ASP A 222 -60.25 -4.72 -30.85
C ASP A 222 -60.72 -6.16 -30.68
N ASP A 223 -61.74 -6.43 -29.86
CA ASP A 223 -62.57 -7.65 -30.00
C ASP A 223 -63.95 -7.50 -29.33
N GLU A 224 -64.84 -6.73 -29.96
CA GLU A 224 -66.29 -6.90 -29.75
C GLU A 224 -67.02 -6.85 -31.08
N GLY A 225 -67.53 -8.01 -31.51
CA GLY A 225 -68.72 -8.08 -32.33
C GLY A 225 -68.68 -9.10 -33.47
N ASN A 226 -69.01 -10.36 -33.19
CA ASN A 226 -69.98 -11.07 -34.03
C ASN A 226 -70.62 -12.27 -33.31
N THR A 227 -71.90 -12.13 -32.97
CA THR A 227 -72.78 -13.23 -32.54
C THR A 227 -73.36 -13.93 -33.76
N GLY A 228 -73.16 -15.24 -33.90
CA GLY A 228 -73.81 -16.05 -34.94
C GLY A 228 -73.69 -17.55 -34.64
N THR A 229 -74.84 -18.17 -34.40
CA THR A 229 -75.15 -19.50 -33.82
C THR A 229 -74.83 -20.71 -34.74
N PRO A 230 -74.94 -21.96 -34.23
CA PRO A 230 -74.19 -23.15 -34.65
C PRO A 230 -74.93 -24.07 -35.64
N GLN A 231 -74.16 -24.87 -36.40
CA GLN A 231 -74.66 -26.11 -37.04
C GLN A 231 -73.56 -27.19 -37.13
N THR A 232 -73.73 -28.26 -36.33
CA THR A 232 -73.47 -29.67 -36.72
C THR A 232 -74.72 -30.19 -37.46
N PRO A 233 -74.78 -31.38 -38.11
CA PRO A 233 -73.84 -32.52 -38.22
C PRO A 233 -73.53 -32.89 -39.70
N THR A 234 -72.63 -33.82 -40.05
CA THR A 234 -72.60 -35.29 -39.85
C THR A 234 -71.22 -35.85 -40.09
#